data_AF-A0A367LTS7-F1
#
_entry.id   AF-A0A367LTS7-F1
#
_cell.length_a   1.000
_cell.length_b   1.000
_cell.length_c   1.000
_cell.angle_alpha   90.00
_cell.angle_beta   90.00
_cell.angle_gamma   90.00
#
_symmetry.space_group_name_H-M   'P 1'
#
loop_
_entity.id
_entity.type
_entity.pdbx_description
1 polymer ?
#
loop_
_entity_poly.entity_id
_entity_poly.type
_entity_poly.pdbx_seq_one_letter_code
_entity_poly.pdbx_strand_id
1 'polypeptide(L)'
;IFIGVGLATIFGIMHGVESPGFSNFTMGDAPFVGGFQAMVGVAMIAGFSFQGTELIGIAAGESENPRKNIPIAIRQVFWRIL
;
A
#
# COMPACT_ATOMS: atom_id res chain seq x y z
N ILE A 1 -10.25 6.12 18.16
CA ILE A 1 -11.34 5.29 18.74
C ILE A 1 -11.41 3.94 18.03
N PHE A 2 -11.72 3.88 16.73
CA PHE A 2 -11.80 2.62 15.96
C PHE A 2 -10.59 1.68 16.11
N ILE A 3 -9.37 2.18 15.86
CA ILE A 3 -8.13 1.39 15.99
C ILE A 3 -7.97 0.83 17.41
N GLY A 4 -8.28 1.64 18.44
CA GLY A 4 -8.19 1.21 19.84
C GLY A 4 -9.18 0.11 20.20
N VAL A 5 -10.43 0.21 19.72
CA VAL A 5 -11.45 -0.84 19.91
C VAL A 5 -11.07 -2.13 19.18
N GLY A 6 -10.53 -2.02 17.97
CA GLY A 6 -10.03 -3.17 17.21
C GLY A 6 -8.91 -3.92 17.94
N LEU A 7 -7.91 -3.19 18.45
CA LEU A 7 -6.82 -3.80 19.23
C LEU A 7 -7.34 -4.45 20.52
N ALA A 8 -8.24 -3.77 21.25
CA ALA A 8 -8.85 -4.33 22.46
C ALA A 8 -9.62 -5.64 22.19
N THR A 9 -10.24 -5.77 21.01
CA THR A 9 -10.94 -7.00 20.59
C THR A 9 -9.95 -8.11 20.25
N ILE A 10 -8.88 -7.82 19.50
CA ILE A 10 -7.85 -8.79 19.10
C ILE A 10 -7.08 -9.33 20.33
N PHE A 11 -6.81 -8.47 21.32
CA PHE A 11 -6.14 -8.89 22.57
C PHE A 11 -7.10 -9.42 23.63
N GLY A 12 -8.41 -9.50 23.35
CA GLY A 12 -9.41 -10.06 24.27
C GLY A 12 -9.66 -9.23 25.53
N ILE A 13 -9.38 -7.92 25.49
CA ILE A 13 -9.65 -6.97 26.60
C ILE A 13 -11.17 -6.73 26.74
N MET A 14 -11.92 -6.92 25.65
CA MET A 14 -13.39 -6.81 25.65
C MET A 14 -14.06 -8.12 26.10
N HIS A 15 -14.64 -8.10 27.29
CA HIS A 15 -15.43 -9.22 27.81
C HIS A 15 -16.75 -9.35 27.04
N GLY A 16 -17.06 -10.54 26.51
CA GLY A 16 -18.29 -10.84 25.77
C GLY A 16 -18.15 -10.96 24.24
N VAL A 17 -16.96 -10.72 23.69
CA VAL A 17 -16.63 -10.99 22.28
C VAL A 17 -15.53 -12.05 22.24
N GLU A 18 -15.74 -13.12 21.47
CA GLU A 18 -14.66 -14.09 21.22
C GLU A 18 -13.50 -13.39 20.54
N SER A 19 -12.33 -13.43 21.19
CA SER A 19 -11.12 -12.86 20.60
C SER A 19 -10.58 -13.83 19.55
N PRO A 20 -10.47 -13.42 18.27
CA PRO A 20 -9.83 -14.23 17.25
C PRO A 20 -8.32 -14.36 17.50
N GLY A 21 -7.70 -13.49 18.29
CA GLY A 21 -6.26 -13.50 18.54
C GLY A 21 -5.45 -13.59 17.24
N PHE A 22 -4.60 -14.60 17.14
CA PHE A 22 -3.79 -14.89 15.95
C PHE A 22 -4.42 -15.92 14.99
N SER A 23 -5.62 -16.41 15.26
CA SER A 23 -6.25 -17.47 14.44
C SER A 23 -6.39 -17.09 12.96
N ASN A 24 -6.60 -15.80 12.66
CA ASN A 24 -6.67 -15.26 11.31
C ASN A 24 -5.35 -15.40 10.52
N PHE A 25 -4.20 -15.44 11.19
CA PHE A 25 -2.90 -15.59 10.52
C PHE A 25 -2.60 -17.03 10.10
N THR A 26 -3.37 -17.99 10.62
CA THR A 26 -3.19 -19.43 10.35
C THR A 26 -4.43 -20.05 9.70
N MET A 27 -5.42 -19.24 9.31
CA MET A 27 -6.66 -19.72 8.72
C MET A 27 -6.48 -19.95 7.22
N GLY A 28 -6.76 -21.17 6.76
CA GLY A 28 -6.64 -21.54 5.34
C GLY A 28 -5.21 -21.38 4.83
N ASP A 29 -5.04 -20.69 3.70
CA ASP A 29 -3.74 -20.43 3.06
C ASP A 29 -2.99 -19.22 3.65
N ALA A 30 -3.47 -18.67 4.77
CA ALA A 30 -2.82 -17.58 5.47
C ALA A 30 -1.45 -18.01 6.06
N PRO A 31 -0.52 -17.07 6.26
CA PRO A 31 -0.63 -15.63 5.97
C PRO A 31 -0.17 -15.24 4.55
N PHE A 32 0.47 -16.16 3.83
CA PHE A 32 1.02 -15.92 2.49
C PHE A 32 0.37 -16.87 1.49
N VAL A 33 -0.80 -16.46 0.98
CA VAL A 33 -1.54 -17.22 -0.03
C VAL A 33 -0.66 -17.40 -1.28
N GLY A 34 -0.45 -18.65 -1.70
CA GLY A 34 0.47 -19.00 -2.80
C GLY A 34 1.96 -19.02 -2.43
N GLY A 35 2.29 -18.88 -1.15
CA GLY A 35 3.63 -19.05 -0.59
C GLY A 35 4.68 -18.04 -1.09
N PHE A 36 5.96 -18.44 -1.01
CA PHE A 36 7.08 -17.56 -1.35
C PHE A 36 7.08 -17.10 -2.81
N GLN A 37 6.67 -17.97 -3.74
CA GLN A 37 6.60 -17.63 -5.16
C GLN A 37 5.56 -16.55 -5.43
N ALA A 38 4.37 -16.65 -4.83
CA ALA A 38 3.35 -15.62 -4.94
C ALA A 38 3.81 -14.30 -4.30
N MET A 39 4.48 -14.36 -3.16
CA MET A 39 5.06 -13.18 -2.51
C MET A 39 6.07 -12.47 -3.42
N VAL A 40 6.99 -13.21 -4.04
CA VAL A 40 7.92 -12.66 -5.04
C VAL A 40 7.17 -12.11 -6.24
N GLY A 41 6.14 -12.81 -6.75
CA GLY A 41 5.31 -12.34 -7.86
C GLY A 41 4.62 -11.00 -7.58
N VAL A 42 4.03 -10.85 -6.39
CA VAL A 42 3.42 -9.57 -5.96
C VAL A 42 4.48 -8.47 -5.82
N ALA A 43 5.64 -8.78 -5.25
CA ALA A 43 6.74 -7.82 -5.15
C ALA A 43 7.22 -7.34 -6.55
N MET A 44 7.29 -8.26 -7.52
CA MET A 44 7.62 -7.93 -8.91
C MET A 44 6.56 -7.03 -9.55
N ILE A 45 5.26 -7.37 -9.42
CA ILE A 45 4.16 -6.55 -9.94
C ILE A 45 4.19 -5.15 -9.33
N ALA A 46 4.41 -5.06 -8.02
CA ALA A 46 4.57 -3.79 -7.31
C ALA A 46 5.78 -3.01 -7.86
N GLY A 47 6.93 -3.66 -8.06
CA GLY A 47 8.12 -3.04 -8.65
C GLY A 47 7.88 -2.49 -10.05
N PHE A 48 7.22 -3.26 -10.93
CA PHE A 48 6.84 -2.81 -12.27
C PHE A 48 5.87 -1.63 -12.26
N SER A 49 5.00 -1.53 -11.24
CA SER A 49 4.04 -0.42 -11.13
C SER A 49 4.72 0.94 -10.88
N PHE A 50 5.96 0.96 -10.40
CA PHE A 50 6.75 2.17 -10.21
C PHE A 50 7.75 2.43 -11.35
N GLN A 51 7.79 1.55 -12.34
CA GLN A 51 8.55 1.78 -13.56
C GLN A 51 7.91 2.94 -14.33
N GLY A 52 8.72 3.94 -14.73
CA GLY A 52 8.23 5.16 -15.40
C GLY A 52 8.35 6.43 -14.56
N THR A 53 8.78 6.35 -13.29
CA THR A 53 9.16 7.53 -12.49
C THR A 53 10.36 8.28 -13.08
N GLU A 54 11.18 7.61 -13.90
CA GLU A 54 12.30 8.19 -14.64
C GLU A 54 11.86 9.29 -15.61
N LEU A 55 10.67 9.15 -16.23
CA LEU A 55 10.10 10.15 -17.14
C LEU A 55 9.80 11.47 -16.41
N ILE A 56 9.46 11.40 -15.12
CA ILE A 56 9.26 12.59 -14.28
C ILE A 56 10.60 13.32 -14.08
N GLY A 57 11.70 12.57 -13.94
CA GLY A 57 13.05 13.12 -13.84
C GLY A 57 13.50 13.83 -15.12
N ILE A 58 13.24 13.23 -16.29
CA ILE A 58 13.52 13.86 -17.59
C ILE A 58 12.69 15.13 -17.76
N ALA A 59 11.38 15.04 -17.52
CA ALA A 59 10.48 16.20 -17.61
C ALA A 59 10.89 17.32 -16.62
N ALA A 60 11.44 16.97 -15.46
CA ALA A 60 12.00 17.95 -14.53
C ALA A 60 13.27 18.61 -15.09
N GLY A 61 14.14 17.87 -15.76
CA GLY A 61 15.33 18.42 -16.41
C GLY A 61 15.01 19.35 -17.58
N GLU A 62 13.91 19.09 -18.30
CA GLU A 62 13.47 19.91 -19.44
C GLU A 62 12.53 21.07 -19.05
N SER A 63 12.08 21.16 -17.80
CA SER A 63 11.18 22.23 -17.37
C SER A 63 11.95 23.49 -16.98
N GLU A 64 11.47 24.67 -17.40
CA GLU A 64 12.08 25.96 -17.02
C GLU A 64 12.07 26.24 -15.50
N ASN A 65 11.05 25.73 -14.78
CA ASN A 65 10.89 25.92 -13.34
C ASN A 65 10.42 24.62 -12.66
N PRO A 66 11.28 23.59 -12.58
CA PRO A 66 10.86 22.26 -12.18
C PRO A 66 10.37 22.19 -10.74
N ARG A 67 10.95 23.00 -9.84
CA ARG A 67 10.56 23.09 -8.42
C ARG A 67 9.10 23.53 -8.22
N LYS A 68 8.52 24.26 -9.19
CA LYS A 68 7.13 24.71 -9.17
C LYS A 68 6.25 23.88 -10.10
N ASN A 69 6.68 23.63 -11.33
CA ASN A 69 5.86 23.05 -12.38
C ASN A 69 5.63 21.55 -12.20
N ILE A 70 6.64 20.79 -11.74
CA ILE A 70 6.52 19.34 -11.57
C ILE A 70 5.50 18.97 -10.48
N PRO A 71 5.52 19.57 -9.27
CA PRO A 71 4.49 19.30 -8.26
C PRO A 71 3.07 19.64 -8.72
N ILE A 72 2.89 20.70 -9.50
CA ILE A 72 1.57 21.09 -10.04
C ILE A 72 1.07 20.03 -11.03
N ALA A 73 1.94 19.61 -11.97
CA ALA A 73 1.59 18.60 -12.96
C ALA A 73 1.24 17.26 -12.32
N ILE A 74 2.01 16.78 -11.34
CA ILE A 74 1.72 15.54 -10.60
C ILE A 74 0.33 15.59 -9.96
N ARG A 75 0.00 16.70 -9.27
CA ARG A 75 -1.32 16.88 -8.65
C ARG A 75 -2.45 16.91 -9.69
N GLN A 76 -2.23 17.52 -10.86
CA GLN A 76 -3.23 17.56 -11.93
C GLN A 76 -3.46 16.18 -12.54
N VAL A 77 -2.41 15.40 -12.79
CA VAL A 77 -2.51 14.06 -13.36
C VAL A 77 -3.32 13.14 -12.46
N PHE A 78 -3.12 13.20 -11.13
CA PHE A 78 -3.90 12.43 -10.16
C PHE A 78 -5.42 12.62 -10.34
N TRP A 79 -5.86 13.88 -10.52
CA TRP A 79 -7.27 14.21 -10.75
C TRP A 79 -7.78 13.95 -12.17
N ARG A 80 -6.88 13.74 -13.14
CA ARG A 80 -7.25 13.46 -14.55
C ARG A 80 -7.39 11.97 -14.84
N ILE A 81 -6.71 11.12 -14.06
CA ILE A 81 -6.72 9.66 -14.24
C ILE A 81 -7.83 8.99 -13.42
N LEU A 82 -8.23 9.58 -12.28
CA LEU A 82 -9.40 9.18 -11.50
C LEU A 82 -10.71 9.58 -12.18
#